data_AF-A0A7C5WZM9-F1
#
_entry.id   AF-A0A7C5WZM9-F1
#
_cell.length_a   1.000
_cell.length_b   1.000
_cell.length_c   1.000
_cell.angle_alpha   90.00
_cell.angle_beta   90.00
_cell.angle_gamma   90.00
#
_symmetry.space_group_name_H-M   'P 1'
#
loop_
_entity.id
_entity.type
_entity.pdbx_description
1 polymer ?
#
loop_
_entity_poly.entity_id
_entity_poly.type
_entity_poly.pdbx_seq_one_letter_code
_entity_poly.pdbx_strand_id
1 'polypeptide(L)'
;MPPLETLGFRVQRYGLTRWGDLFNSRQKLALITFAEKVRQAHAQMLSQGADQGFAKAVAAYLALAADMLAVSCNTLCRWENTRELIADVFSRQALPMLWDFAELNPFSGGSGSWSKVFGYVRDVLAHLTAIPPVEKGL
;
A
#
# COMPACT_ATOMS: atom_id res chain seq x y z
N MET A 1 17.23 0.88 -0.20
CA MET A 1 17.44 1.58 -1.48
C MET A 1 18.41 0.74 -2.30
N PRO A 2 18.26 0.70 -3.63
CA PRO A 2 19.21 0.00 -4.49
C PRO A 2 20.55 0.76 -4.58
N PRO A 3 21.60 0.17 -5.16
CA PRO A 3 22.88 0.85 -5.40
C PRO A 3 22.69 2.16 -6.19
N LEU A 4 23.60 3.11 -6.01
CA LEU A 4 23.59 4.37 -6.75
C LEU A 4 23.62 4.09 -8.26
N GLU A 5 22.88 4.91 -9.02
CA GLU A 5 22.77 4.83 -10.49
C GLU A 5 21.94 3.67 -11.05
N THR A 6 21.30 2.88 -10.18
CA THR A 6 20.31 1.88 -10.61
C THR A 6 19.28 2.49 -11.56
N LEU A 7 19.08 1.84 -12.71
CA LEU A 7 18.09 2.27 -13.71
C LEU A 7 16.70 2.34 -13.08
N GLY A 8 15.98 3.41 -13.38
CA GLY A 8 14.66 3.67 -12.80
C GLY A 8 14.67 4.28 -11.40
N PHE A 9 15.80 4.39 -10.69
CA PHE A 9 15.86 5.01 -9.35
C PHE A 9 16.72 6.28 -9.38
N ARG A 10 16.13 7.40 -9.85
CA ARG A 10 16.86 8.67 -10.01
C ARG A 10 16.81 9.58 -8.77
N VAL A 11 15.91 9.29 -7.83
CA VAL A 11 15.71 10.04 -6.58
C VAL A 11 16.97 10.21 -5.74
N GLN A 12 17.90 9.25 -5.79
CA GLN A 12 19.15 9.28 -5.01
C GLN A 12 20.05 10.47 -5.37
N ARG A 13 20.00 10.95 -6.62
CA ARG A 13 20.75 12.14 -7.06
C ARG A 13 20.22 13.44 -6.45
N TYR A 14 19.05 13.39 -5.81
CA TYR A 14 18.39 14.50 -5.13
C TYR A 14 18.47 14.39 -3.60
N GLY A 15 19.35 13.53 -3.08
CA GLY A 15 19.56 13.35 -1.63
C GLY A 15 18.62 12.35 -0.95
N LEU A 16 17.68 11.75 -1.70
CA LEU A 16 16.75 10.72 -1.23
C LEU A 16 17.47 9.36 -1.20
N THR A 17 18.19 9.06 -0.12
CA THR A 17 19.12 7.92 -0.03
C THR A 17 18.58 6.75 0.80
N ARG A 18 17.47 6.95 1.51
CA ARG A 18 16.77 5.96 2.32
C ARG A 18 15.32 5.82 1.85
N TRP A 19 14.71 4.66 2.06
CA TRP A 19 13.31 4.44 1.69
C TRP A 19 12.35 5.42 2.37
N GLY A 20 12.65 5.77 3.63
CA GLY A 20 11.90 6.77 4.37
C GLY A 20 11.98 8.17 3.74
N ASP A 21 12.99 8.48 2.93
CA ASP A 21 13.11 9.81 2.32
C ASP A 21 12.04 10.05 1.26
N LEU A 22 11.45 8.99 0.69
CA LEU A 22 10.36 9.05 -0.29
C LEU A 22 9.01 9.51 0.29
N PHE A 23 8.98 9.84 1.57
CA PHE A 23 7.77 10.17 2.32
C PHE A 23 8.01 11.43 3.14
N ASN A 24 7.02 12.33 3.15
CA ASN A 24 7.02 13.45 4.07
C ASN A 24 6.61 13.01 5.50
N SER A 25 6.75 13.88 6.49
CA SER A 25 6.47 13.56 7.89
C SER A 25 5.02 13.11 8.14
N ARG A 26 4.04 13.69 7.45
CA ARG A 26 2.61 13.32 7.58
C ARG A 26 2.33 11.96 6.97
N GLN A 27 2.88 11.70 5.78
CA GLN A 27 2.77 10.41 5.08
C GLN A 27 3.40 9.29 5.91
N LYS A 28 4.59 9.52 6.49
CA LYS A 28 5.23 8.58 7.43
C LYS A 28 4.34 8.27 8.63
N LEU A 29 3.80 9.30 9.27
CA LEU A 29 2.91 9.13 10.41
C LEU A 29 1.70 8.27 10.04
N ALA A 30 1.07 8.54 8.90
CA ALA A 30 -0.06 7.76 8.42
C ALA A 30 0.33 6.28 8.22
N LEU A 31 1.36 5.99 7.43
CA LEU A 31 1.77 4.62 7.13
C LEU A 31 2.24 3.83 8.36
N ILE A 32 2.99 4.46 9.27
CA ILE A 32 3.40 3.83 10.53
C ILE A 32 2.18 3.51 11.40
N THR A 33 1.19 4.42 11.45
CA THR A 33 -0.06 4.20 12.18
C THR A 33 -0.83 3.02 11.60
N PHE A 34 -0.99 2.93 10.27
CA PHE A 34 -1.63 1.76 9.65
C PHE A 34 -0.87 0.47 9.95
N ALA A 35 0.45 0.46 9.81
CA ALA A 35 1.28 -0.71 10.13
C ALA A 35 1.15 -1.14 11.60
N GLU A 36 1.07 -0.18 12.53
CA GLU A 36 0.79 -0.45 13.93
C GLU A 36 -0.60 -1.06 14.14
N LYS A 37 -1.63 -0.52 13.48
CA LYS A 37 -3.01 -1.04 13.59
C LYS A 37 -3.13 -2.45 13.05
N VAL A 38 -2.41 -2.80 11.98
CA VAL A 38 -2.34 -4.20 11.49
C VAL A 38 -1.73 -5.13 12.55
N ARG A 39 -0.63 -4.73 13.19
CA ARG A 39 -0.01 -5.52 14.28
C ARG A 39 -0.94 -5.66 15.50
N GLN A 40 -1.63 -4.59 15.87
CA GLN A 40 -2.61 -4.60 16.97
C GLN A 40 -3.79 -5.53 16.65
N ALA A 41 -4.34 -5.47 15.44
CA ALA A 41 -5.43 -6.36 15.02
C ALA A 41 -5.00 -7.84 15.09
N HIS A 42 -3.80 -8.17 14.63
CA HIS A 42 -3.25 -9.53 14.75
C HIS A 42 -3.16 -10.00 16.22
N ALA A 43 -2.57 -9.18 17.10
CA ALA A 43 -2.45 -9.50 18.52
C ALA A 43 -3.82 -9.65 19.20
N GLN A 44 -4.77 -8.79 18.85
CA GLN A 44 -6.13 -8.83 19.38
C GLN A 44 -6.86 -10.11 18.98
N MET A 45 -6.79 -10.52 17.70
CA MET A 45 -7.40 -11.77 17.24
C MET A 45 -6.85 -12.97 18.01
N LEU A 46 -5.53 -13.03 18.23
CA LEU A 46 -4.92 -14.11 19.02
C LEU A 46 -5.40 -14.10 20.48
N SER A 47 -5.49 -12.92 21.11
CA SER A 47 -6.02 -12.80 22.48
C SER A 47 -7.48 -13.22 22.62
N GLN A 48 -8.26 -13.13 21.53
CA GLN A 48 -9.66 -13.54 21.47
C GLN A 48 -9.83 -15.03 21.12
N GLY A 49 -8.73 -15.78 20.98
CA GLY A 49 -8.75 -17.21 20.69
C GLY A 49 -8.93 -17.57 19.21
N ALA A 50 -8.68 -16.64 18.29
CA ALA A 50 -8.66 -16.97 16.87
C ALA A 50 -7.52 -17.96 16.54
N ASP A 51 -7.75 -18.84 15.57
CA ASP A 51 -6.70 -19.71 15.04
C ASP A 51 -5.49 -18.90 14.55
N GLN A 52 -4.28 -19.39 14.85
CA GLN A 52 -3.04 -18.67 14.52
C GLN A 52 -2.85 -18.52 13.01
N GLY A 53 -3.21 -19.54 12.23
CA GLY A 53 -3.15 -19.50 10.77
C GLY A 53 -4.12 -18.48 10.20
N PHE A 54 -5.35 -18.47 10.71
CA PHE A 54 -6.38 -17.50 10.34
C PHE A 54 -5.97 -16.05 10.69
N ALA A 55 -5.53 -15.80 11.93
CA ALA A 55 -5.10 -14.47 12.36
C ALA A 55 -3.94 -13.95 11.50
N LYS A 56 -2.97 -14.83 11.18
CA LYS A 56 -1.85 -14.51 10.28
C LYS A 56 -2.34 -14.17 8.87
N ALA A 57 -3.29 -14.93 8.33
CA ALA A 57 -3.86 -14.68 7.00
C ALA A 57 -4.57 -13.31 6.95
N VAL A 58 -5.42 -13.00 7.92
CA VAL A 58 -6.11 -11.70 8.01
C VAL A 58 -5.10 -10.55 8.10
N ALA A 59 -4.09 -10.68 8.96
CA ALA A 59 -3.04 -9.66 9.10
C ALA A 59 -2.23 -9.48 7.81
N ALA A 60 -1.96 -10.56 7.06
CA ALA A 60 -1.28 -10.48 5.78
C ALA A 60 -2.11 -9.71 4.74
N TYR A 61 -3.41 -9.98 4.62
CA TYR A 61 -4.29 -9.23 3.70
C TYR A 61 -4.42 -7.75 4.09
N LEU A 62 -4.49 -7.44 5.39
CA LEU A 62 -4.46 -6.06 5.86
C LEU A 62 -3.12 -5.37 5.56
N ALA A 63 -2.00 -6.10 5.64
CA ALA A 63 -0.69 -5.58 5.26
C ALA A 63 -0.59 -5.31 3.76
N LEU A 64 -1.19 -6.14 2.90
CA LEU A 64 -1.29 -5.89 1.46
C LEU A 64 -2.09 -4.60 1.16
N ALA A 65 -3.19 -4.36 1.87
CA ALA A 65 -3.94 -3.11 1.73
C ALA A 65 -3.10 -1.89 2.18
N ALA A 66 -2.32 -2.02 3.26
CA ALA A 66 -1.42 -0.97 3.71
C ALA A 66 -0.25 -0.71 2.74
N ASP A 67 0.26 -1.75 2.07
CA ASP A 67 1.26 -1.63 1.01
C ASP A 67 0.70 -0.87 -0.21
N MET A 68 -0.52 -1.21 -0.65
CA MET A 68 -1.22 -0.45 -1.69
C MET A 68 -1.47 1.02 -1.31
N LEU A 69 -1.68 1.32 -0.02
CA LEU A 69 -1.78 2.71 0.43
C LEU A 69 -0.44 3.45 0.25
N ALA A 70 0.70 2.80 0.50
CA ALA A 70 2.02 3.42 0.32
C ALA A 70 2.32 3.80 -1.14
N VAL A 71 1.75 3.06 -2.10
CA VAL A 71 1.85 3.34 -3.55
C VAL A 71 1.25 4.70 -3.94
N SER A 72 0.24 5.17 -3.19
CA SER A 72 -0.43 6.47 -3.42
C SER A 72 -0.13 7.53 -2.34
N CYS A 73 0.49 7.14 -1.23
CA CYS A 73 0.84 8.01 -0.11
C CYS A 73 2.36 8.22 -0.02
N ASN A 74 2.96 8.84 -1.03
CA ASN A 74 4.39 9.16 -1.09
C ASN A 74 4.64 10.52 -1.76
N THR A 75 5.87 11.03 -1.72
CA THR A 75 6.23 12.33 -2.31
C THR A 75 6.45 12.30 -3.82
N LEU A 76 6.15 11.18 -4.48
CA LEU A 76 6.35 10.97 -5.92
C LEU A 76 5.01 10.71 -6.65
N CYS A 77 3.88 10.91 -5.97
CA CYS A 77 2.55 10.84 -6.59
C CYS A 77 2.19 12.17 -7.24
N ARG A 78 1.72 12.12 -8.50
CA ARG A 78 1.34 13.31 -9.27
C ARG A 78 -0.18 13.47 -9.34
N TRP A 79 -0.64 14.69 -9.56
CA TRP A 79 -2.01 14.92 -9.98
C TRP A 79 -2.22 14.47 -11.43
N GLU A 80 -3.29 13.73 -11.68
CA GLU A 80 -3.73 13.36 -13.02
C GLU A 80 -4.93 14.21 -13.43
N ASN A 81 -4.69 15.14 -14.34
CA ASN A 81 -5.67 16.14 -14.77
C ASN A 81 -6.89 15.53 -15.48
N THR A 82 -6.73 14.45 -16.25
CA THR A 82 -7.85 13.87 -17.02
C THR A 82 -8.89 13.19 -16.14
N ARG A 83 -8.45 12.54 -15.06
CA ARG A 83 -9.31 11.78 -14.15
C ARG A 83 -9.53 12.49 -12.81
N GLU A 84 -8.91 13.65 -12.62
CA GLU A 84 -8.94 14.43 -11.38
C GLU A 84 -8.63 13.59 -10.14
N LEU A 85 -7.55 12.80 -10.22
CA LEU A 85 -7.14 11.89 -9.15
C LEU A 85 -5.63 11.93 -8.92
N ILE A 86 -5.21 11.36 -7.81
CA ILE A 86 -3.80 11.13 -7.50
C ILE A 86 -3.35 9.89 -8.24
N ALA A 87 -2.46 10.07 -9.23
CA ALA A 87 -1.81 8.96 -9.91
C ALA A 87 -0.74 8.35 -9.01
N ASP A 88 -0.72 7.03 -8.98
CA ASP A 88 0.28 6.28 -8.23
C ASP A 88 1.72 6.51 -8.73
N VAL A 89 2.67 6.13 -7.89
CA VAL A 89 4.11 6.26 -8.18
C VAL A 89 4.58 5.36 -9.33
N PHE A 90 3.85 4.29 -9.65
CA PHE A 90 4.25 3.26 -10.61
C PHE A 90 3.61 3.41 -12.00
N SER A 91 3.31 4.64 -12.42
CA SER A 91 2.96 4.96 -13.81
C SER A 91 3.96 4.44 -14.87
N ARG A 92 5.20 4.16 -14.45
CA ARG A 92 6.24 3.46 -15.21
C ARG A 92 7.05 2.58 -14.28
N GLN A 93 7.87 1.68 -14.83
CA GLN A 93 8.79 0.83 -14.08
C GLN A 93 10.01 1.62 -13.53
N ALA A 94 9.77 2.73 -12.84
CA ALA A 94 10.78 3.61 -12.26
C ALA A 94 10.18 4.43 -11.10
N LEU A 95 11.03 4.86 -10.17
CA LEU A 95 10.77 5.93 -9.21
C LEU A 95 11.45 7.22 -9.69
N PRO A 96 10.77 8.03 -10.51
CA PRO A 96 11.31 9.30 -10.96
C PRO A 96 11.23 10.38 -9.89
N MET A 97 12.14 11.35 -9.94
CA MET A 97 12.01 12.57 -9.14
C MET A 97 10.89 13.44 -9.69
N LEU A 98 10.04 13.97 -8.79
CA LEU A 98 9.04 14.99 -9.07
C LEU A 98 9.27 16.20 -8.16
N TRP A 99 8.96 17.39 -8.67
CA TRP A 99 9.06 18.64 -7.90
C TRP A 99 7.82 18.89 -7.06
N ASP A 100 6.65 18.59 -7.62
CA ASP A 100 5.36 18.72 -6.97
C ASP A 100 4.74 17.34 -6.78
N PHE A 101 4.04 17.16 -5.65
CA PHE A 101 3.30 15.94 -5.36
C PHE A 101 1.89 16.26 -4.86
N ALA A 102 0.94 15.39 -5.19
CA ALA A 102 -0.41 15.45 -4.65
C ALA A 102 -0.48 14.60 -3.38
N GLU A 103 -0.74 15.22 -2.23
CA GLU A 103 -0.86 14.50 -0.96
C GLU A 103 -2.24 13.83 -0.83
N LEU A 104 -2.23 12.50 -0.74
CA LEU A 104 -3.42 11.72 -0.43
C LEU A 104 -3.85 11.92 1.03
N ASN A 105 -5.13 12.16 1.24
CA ASN A 105 -5.78 11.93 2.53
C ASN A 105 -6.30 10.47 2.59
N PRO A 106 -5.76 9.59 3.47
CA PRO A 106 -6.17 8.20 3.57
C PRO A 106 -7.66 7.97 3.85
N PHE A 107 -8.36 8.98 4.38
CA PHE A 107 -9.77 8.91 4.77
C PHE A 107 -10.72 9.67 3.84
N SER A 108 -10.24 10.21 2.72
CA SER A 108 -11.05 11.04 1.81
C SER A 108 -12.16 10.27 1.06
N GLY A 109 -12.09 8.94 1.02
CA GLY A 109 -12.93 8.13 0.14
C GLY A 109 -12.59 8.24 -1.36
N GLY A 110 -11.61 9.07 -1.71
CA GLY A 110 -11.11 9.23 -3.07
C GLY A 110 -10.19 8.09 -3.51
N SER A 111 -9.67 8.18 -4.75
CA SER A 111 -8.70 7.21 -5.27
C SER A 111 -7.48 7.10 -4.34
N GLY A 112 -6.99 5.87 -4.13
CA GLY A 112 -5.88 5.58 -3.22
C GLY A 112 -6.22 5.59 -1.72
N SER A 113 -7.40 6.08 -1.31
CA SER A 113 -7.81 6.07 0.10
C SER A 113 -7.95 4.65 0.66
N TRP A 114 -7.88 4.52 1.99
CA TRP A 114 -7.93 3.23 2.70
C TRP A 114 -9.17 2.41 2.32
N SER A 115 -10.34 3.05 2.24
CA SER A 115 -11.60 2.36 1.92
C SER A 115 -11.59 1.77 0.51
N LYS A 116 -10.92 2.41 -0.46
CA LYS A 116 -10.77 1.91 -1.82
C LYS A 116 -9.77 0.76 -1.89
N VAL A 117 -8.58 0.91 -1.32
CA VAL A 117 -7.55 -0.15 -1.36
C VAL A 117 -7.99 -1.40 -0.60
N PHE A 118 -8.63 -1.23 0.56
CA PHE A 118 -9.21 -2.33 1.31
C PHE A 118 -10.36 -3.01 0.54
N GLY A 119 -11.18 -2.21 -0.15
CA GLY A 119 -12.22 -2.71 -1.05
C GLY A 119 -11.67 -3.65 -2.12
N TYR A 120 -10.57 -3.27 -2.79
CA TYR A 120 -9.93 -4.13 -3.79
C TYR A 120 -9.48 -5.48 -3.24
N VAL A 121 -8.82 -5.49 -2.07
CA VAL A 121 -8.39 -6.73 -1.42
C VAL A 121 -9.60 -7.61 -1.08
N ARG A 122 -10.65 -7.01 -0.50
CA ARG A 122 -11.89 -7.72 -0.15
C ARG A 122 -12.58 -8.31 -1.37
N ASP A 123 -12.70 -7.55 -2.46
CA ASP A 123 -13.41 -7.98 -3.66
C ASP A 123 -12.70 -9.15 -4.34
N VAL A 124 -11.36 -9.13 -4.36
CA VAL A 124 -10.55 -10.28 -4.82
C VAL A 124 -10.77 -11.49 -3.92
N LEU A 125 -10.75 -11.32 -2.61
CA LEU A 125 -11.02 -12.41 -1.67
C LEU A 125 -12.41 -13.01 -1.89
N ALA A 126 -13.43 -12.18 -2.00
CA ALA A 126 -14.80 -12.62 -2.24
C ALA A 126 -14.91 -13.43 -3.53
N HIS A 127 -14.26 -12.98 -4.61
CA HIS A 127 -14.21 -13.70 -5.87
C HIS A 127 -13.51 -15.06 -5.71
N LEU A 128 -12.31 -15.10 -5.14
CA LEU A 128 -11.53 -16.32 -4.98
C LEU A 128 -12.23 -17.35 -4.09
N THR A 129 -12.97 -16.91 -3.07
CA THR A 129 -13.75 -17.82 -2.20
C THR A 129 -14.98 -18.44 -2.87
N ALA A 130 -15.46 -17.85 -3.96
CA ALA A 130 -16.60 -18.37 -4.71
C ALA A 130 -16.20 -19.42 -5.76
N ILE A 131 -14.90 -19.58 -6.04
CA ILE A 131 -14.40 -20.55 -7.02
C ILE A 131 -14.55 -21.96 -6.41
N PRO A 132 -15.25 -22.89 -7.07
CA PRO A 132 -15.38 -24.25 -6.59
C PRO A 132 -13.98 -24.91 -6.50
N PRO A 133 -13.73 -25.75 -5.50
CA PRO A 133 -12.48 -26.49 -5.43
C PRO A 133 -12.31 -27.32 -6.70
N VAL A 134 -11.10 -27.29 -7.26
CA VAL A 134 -10.75 -28.15 -8.41
C VAL A 134 -11.01 -29.59 -7.99
N GLU A 135 -11.90 -30.28 -8.72
CA GLU A 135 -12.11 -31.70 -8.56
C GLU A 135 -10.75 -32.38 -8.70
N LYS A 136 -10.24 -32.93 -7.59
CA LYS A 136 -9.07 -33.79 -7.63
C LYS A 136 -9.50 -35.09 -8.32
N GLY A 137 -9.45 -35.08 -9.65
CA GLY A 137 -9.53 -36.30 -10.44
C GLY A 137 -8.39 -37.23 -10.05
N LEU A 138 -8.77 -38.45 -9.65
CA LEU A 138 -8.02 -39.70 -9.47
C LEU A 138 -6.50 -39.66 -9.65
#